data_AF-A0AA36I301-F1
#
_entry.id   AF-A0AA36I301-F1
#
_cell.length_a   1.000
_cell.length_b   1.000
_cell.length_c   1.000
_cell.angle_alpha   90.00
_cell.angle_beta   90.00
_cell.angle_gamma   90.00
#
_symmetry.space_group_name_H-M   'P 1'
#
loop_
_entity.id
_entity.type
_entity.pdbx_description
1 polymer ?
#
loop_
_entity_poly.entity_id
_entity_poly.type
_entity_poly.pdbx_seq_one_letter_code
_entity_poly.pdbx_strand_id
1 'polypeptide(L)'
;MKRSRKSQEAASSKAAARIAEEQNLLRLTTEGPSNVDSKDFCGAFAALGLDNSWDPAAFKKGFKIQIHTLTDEHMVFDMIGIDPPLANAFRRILIAEVPTVAISRVTIYQNTSVIHDENLAHRLGLVPIKFEPNLLEVKTSDADFTEKDSIMFQLHAKCPQGQKKVSVYSRDLRWKELSADQLTALQAI
;
A
#
# COMPACT_ATOMS: atom_id res chain seq x y z
N MET A 1 -39.38 41.78 -23.70
CA MET A 1 -38.75 41.35 -22.43
C MET A 1 -38.79 39.84 -22.15
N LYS A 2 -39.87 39.08 -22.46
CA LYS A 2 -39.94 37.63 -22.14
C LYS A 2 -38.97 36.70 -22.92
N ARG A 3 -38.51 37.09 -24.12
CA ARG A 3 -37.51 36.32 -24.90
C ARG A 3 -36.10 36.32 -24.29
N SER A 4 -35.75 37.37 -23.54
CA SER A 4 -34.39 37.54 -22.96
C SER A 4 -34.10 36.63 -21.77
N ARG A 5 -35.12 36.30 -20.95
CA ARG A 5 -34.96 35.39 -19.80
C ARG A 5 -34.82 33.93 -20.24
N LYS A 6 -35.62 33.48 -21.22
CA LYS A 6 -35.51 32.14 -21.80
C LYS A 6 -34.14 31.86 -22.43
N SER A 7 -33.53 32.85 -23.07
CA SER A 7 -32.18 32.73 -23.63
C SER A 7 -31.09 32.68 -22.55
N GLN A 8 -31.28 33.38 -21.42
CA GLN A 8 -30.34 33.34 -20.28
C GLN A 8 -30.43 32.02 -19.51
N GLU A 9 -31.63 31.49 -19.28
CA GLU A 9 -31.83 30.19 -18.62
C GLU A 9 -31.24 29.02 -19.42
N ALA A 10 -31.42 29.03 -20.75
CA ALA A 10 -30.84 28.01 -21.63
C ALA A 10 -29.30 28.07 -21.72
N ALA A 11 -28.70 29.25 -21.56
CA ALA A 11 -27.25 29.41 -21.51
C ALA A 11 -26.66 28.91 -20.18
N SER A 12 -27.35 29.17 -19.07
CA SER A 12 -26.99 28.67 -17.74
C SER A 12 -27.06 27.14 -17.67
N SER A 13 -28.08 26.51 -18.25
CA SER A 13 -28.21 25.04 -18.25
C SER A 13 -27.12 24.34 -19.07
N LYS A 14 -26.72 24.92 -20.22
CA LYS A 14 -25.60 24.40 -21.02
C LYS A 14 -24.25 24.56 -20.30
N ALA A 15 -24.06 25.66 -19.58
CA ALA A 15 -22.87 25.87 -18.78
C ALA A 15 -22.77 24.84 -17.64
N ALA A 16 -23.86 24.58 -16.93
CA ALA A 16 -23.90 23.58 -15.86
C ALA A 16 -23.60 22.15 -16.37
N ALA A 17 -24.15 21.76 -17.52
CA ALA A 17 -23.87 20.45 -18.12
C ALA A 17 -22.39 20.29 -18.51
N ARG A 18 -21.79 21.33 -19.08
CA ARG A 18 -20.35 21.34 -19.41
C ARG A 18 -19.49 21.25 -18.15
N ILE A 19 -19.87 21.93 -17.08
CA ILE A 19 -19.15 21.87 -15.80
C ILE A 19 -19.21 20.46 -15.20
N ALA A 20 -20.38 19.83 -15.18
CA ALA A 20 -20.52 18.46 -14.68
C ALA A 20 -19.68 17.46 -15.50
N GLU A 21 -19.53 17.70 -16.79
CA GLU A 21 -18.64 16.92 -17.65
C GLU A 21 -17.16 17.15 -17.29
N GLU A 22 -16.76 18.41 -17.09
CA GLU A 22 -15.42 18.80 -16.65
C GLU A 22 -15.12 18.40 -15.18
N GLN A 23 -16.12 18.06 -14.36
CA GLN A 23 -15.88 17.57 -13.00
C GLN A 23 -15.62 16.06 -12.97
N ASN A 24 -16.23 15.30 -13.87
CA ASN A 24 -16.24 13.83 -13.78
C ASN A 24 -15.42 13.12 -14.87
N LEU A 25 -15.05 13.80 -15.97
CA LEU A 25 -14.40 13.16 -17.10
C LEU A 25 -13.03 13.76 -17.41
N LEU A 26 -12.01 12.89 -17.40
CA LEU A 26 -10.70 13.17 -17.99
C LEU A 26 -10.78 12.98 -19.51
N ARG A 27 -10.32 13.96 -20.28
CA ARG A 27 -10.37 13.92 -21.75
C ARG A 27 -8.99 13.65 -22.32
N LEU A 28 -8.84 12.53 -23.02
CA LEU A 28 -7.61 12.19 -23.73
C LEU A 28 -7.67 12.79 -25.14
N THR A 29 -6.73 13.69 -25.45
CA THR A 29 -6.60 14.31 -26.79
C THR A 29 -5.27 13.92 -27.43
N THR A 30 -5.14 14.16 -28.74
CA THR A 30 -3.90 13.87 -29.48
C THR A 30 -2.68 14.62 -28.91
N GLU A 31 -2.90 15.80 -28.35
CA GLU A 31 -1.85 16.65 -27.74
C GLU A 31 -1.52 16.27 -26.28
N GLY A 32 -2.38 15.48 -25.63
CA GLY A 32 -2.22 15.08 -24.24
C GLY A 32 -3.53 15.00 -23.45
N PRO A 33 -3.45 14.64 -22.16
CA PRO A 33 -4.60 14.65 -21.27
C PRO A 33 -5.02 16.09 -20.97
N SER A 34 -6.33 16.32 -21.07
CA SER A 34 -6.97 17.59 -20.73
C SER A 34 -7.92 17.36 -19.55
N ASN A 35 -8.17 18.43 -18.79
CA ASN A 35 -9.02 18.41 -17.60
C ASN A 35 -8.49 17.52 -16.46
N VAL A 36 -7.21 17.68 -16.13
CA VAL A 36 -6.49 16.83 -15.15
C VAL A 36 -6.75 17.20 -13.68
N ASP A 37 -7.20 18.43 -13.42
CA ASP A 37 -7.37 18.95 -12.07
C ASP A 37 -8.79 18.69 -11.53
N SER A 38 -8.89 18.36 -10.24
CA SER A 38 -10.18 18.30 -9.54
C SER A 38 -10.76 19.71 -9.37
N LYS A 39 -11.96 19.96 -9.90
CA LYS A 39 -12.64 21.28 -9.86
C LYS A 39 -13.79 21.35 -8.85
N ASP A 40 -13.79 20.48 -7.84
CA ASP A 40 -14.90 20.27 -6.92
C ASP A 40 -14.79 21.07 -5.61
N PHE A 41 -13.96 22.10 -5.57
CA PHE A 41 -13.81 22.91 -4.37
C PHE A 41 -15.00 23.88 -4.16
N CYS A 42 -15.32 24.14 -2.89
CA CYS A 42 -16.37 25.07 -2.51
C CYS A 42 -16.03 26.48 -3.04
N GLY A 43 -16.90 27.01 -3.91
CA GLY A 43 -16.74 28.33 -4.50
C GLY A 43 -16.32 28.36 -5.97
N ALA A 44 -15.83 27.24 -6.55
CA ALA A 44 -15.39 27.19 -7.95
C ALA A 44 -16.47 27.69 -8.94
N PHE A 45 -17.74 27.38 -8.64
CA PHE A 45 -18.88 27.70 -9.50
C PHE A 45 -19.99 28.45 -8.75
N ALA A 46 -19.66 29.15 -7.66
CA ALA A 46 -20.63 29.92 -6.89
C ALA A 46 -21.35 31.00 -7.73
N ALA A 47 -20.65 31.62 -8.68
CA ALA A 47 -21.23 32.59 -9.62
C ALA A 47 -22.31 31.99 -10.54
N LEU A 48 -22.31 30.66 -10.71
CA LEU A 48 -23.29 29.92 -11.51
C LEU A 48 -24.37 29.27 -10.64
N GLY A 49 -24.37 29.53 -9.32
CA GLY A 49 -25.33 28.97 -8.37
C GLY A 49 -25.13 27.49 -8.06
N LEU A 50 -23.96 26.92 -8.40
CA LEU A 50 -23.60 25.54 -8.05
C LEU A 50 -22.93 25.54 -6.67
N ASP A 51 -23.50 24.79 -5.75
CA ASP A 51 -22.96 24.57 -4.42
C ASP A 51 -22.19 23.25 -4.37
N ASN A 52 -20.87 23.34 -4.26
CA ASN A 52 -19.95 22.21 -4.12
C ASN A 52 -19.49 22.04 -2.64
N SER A 53 -20.30 22.50 -1.68
CA SER A 53 -19.99 22.30 -0.27
C SER A 53 -19.94 20.81 0.08
N TRP A 54 -18.97 20.44 0.93
CA TRP A 54 -18.81 19.05 1.35
C TRP A 54 -19.97 18.63 2.26
N ASP A 55 -20.71 17.60 1.82
CA ASP A 55 -21.76 16.96 2.62
C ASP A 55 -21.42 15.47 2.85
N PRO A 56 -21.23 15.03 4.10
CA PRO A 56 -20.95 13.63 4.41
C PRO A 56 -22.11 12.70 4.02
N ALA A 57 -23.37 13.17 4.02
CA ALA A 57 -24.50 12.34 3.63
C ALA A 57 -24.50 12.09 2.11
N ALA A 58 -24.24 13.12 1.30
CA ALA A 58 -24.03 12.99 -0.14
C ALA A 58 -22.86 12.07 -0.47
N PHE A 59 -21.71 12.23 0.21
CA PHE A 59 -20.54 11.36 0.02
C PHE A 59 -20.87 9.90 0.31
N LYS A 60 -21.52 9.61 1.45
CA LYS A 60 -21.91 8.25 1.83
C LYS A 60 -22.86 7.60 0.82
N LYS A 61 -23.71 8.38 0.15
CA LYS A 61 -24.62 7.89 -0.89
C LYS A 61 -23.90 7.56 -2.21
N GLY A 62 -22.85 8.33 -2.54
CA GLY A 62 -22.06 8.17 -3.76
C GLY A 62 -20.97 7.11 -3.66
N PHE A 63 -20.38 6.95 -2.47
CA PHE A 63 -19.23 6.06 -2.25
C PHE A 63 -19.63 4.58 -2.32
N LYS A 64 -18.98 3.83 -3.21
CA LYS A 64 -19.22 2.39 -3.40
C LYS A 64 -17.90 1.67 -3.62
N ILE A 65 -17.80 0.46 -3.08
CA ILE A 65 -16.67 -0.45 -3.31
C ILE A 65 -17.20 -1.70 -4.02
N GLN A 66 -16.56 -2.09 -5.12
CA GLN A 66 -16.87 -3.31 -5.85
C GLN A 66 -15.63 -4.21 -5.89
N ILE A 67 -15.72 -5.40 -5.31
CA ILE A 67 -14.61 -6.35 -5.29
C ILE A 67 -14.73 -7.27 -6.51
N HIS A 68 -13.70 -7.32 -7.34
CA HIS A 68 -13.66 -8.15 -8.55
C HIS A 68 -13.01 -9.51 -8.28
N THR A 69 -11.88 -9.50 -7.57
CA THR A 69 -11.12 -10.72 -7.29
C THR A 69 -10.53 -10.64 -5.89
N LEU A 70 -10.66 -11.75 -5.16
CA LEU A 70 -10.12 -11.91 -3.82
C LEU A 70 -9.47 -13.28 -3.73
N THR A 71 -8.17 -13.30 -3.49
CA THR A 71 -7.38 -14.49 -3.18
C THR A 71 -6.44 -14.19 -2.01
N ASP A 72 -5.72 -15.21 -1.55
CA ASP A 72 -4.81 -15.08 -0.42
C ASP A 72 -3.63 -14.12 -0.68
N GLU A 73 -3.21 -13.95 -1.94
CA GLU A 73 -2.05 -13.11 -2.32
C GLU A 73 -2.43 -11.84 -3.09
N HIS A 74 -3.62 -11.79 -3.70
CA HIS A 74 -4.03 -10.65 -4.50
C HIS A 74 -5.51 -10.29 -4.32
N MET A 75 -5.78 -8.98 -4.31
CA MET A 75 -7.12 -8.42 -4.26
C MET A 75 -7.26 -7.30 -5.30
N VAL A 76 -8.33 -7.34 -6.10
CA VAL A 76 -8.65 -6.31 -7.09
C VAL A 76 -10.06 -5.78 -6.80
N PHE A 77 -10.19 -4.48 -6.65
CA PHE A 77 -11.45 -3.81 -6.32
C PHE A 77 -11.49 -2.40 -6.91
N ASP A 78 -12.70 -1.91 -7.16
CA ASP A 78 -12.98 -0.55 -7.60
C ASP A 78 -13.49 0.29 -6.43
N MET A 79 -13.00 1.53 -6.33
CA MET A 79 -13.51 2.56 -5.42
C MET A 79 -14.18 3.66 -6.24
N ILE A 80 -15.51 3.77 -6.12
CA ILE A 80 -16.32 4.72 -6.89
C ILE A 80 -16.77 5.85 -5.96
N GLY A 81 -16.66 7.10 -6.43
CA GLY A 81 -17.09 8.28 -5.67
C GLY A 81 -16.06 8.80 -4.66
N ILE A 82 -14.78 8.56 -4.89
CA ILE A 82 -13.66 9.05 -4.09
C ILE A 82 -12.78 10.02 -4.88
N ASP A 83 -12.26 11.05 -4.22
CA ASP A 83 -11.35 12.02 -4.83
C ASP A 83 -9.93 11.41 -4.98
N PRO A 84 -9.19 11.66 -6.08
CA PRO A 84 -7.87 11.08 -6.31
C PRO A 84 -6.82 11.27 -5.20
N PRO A 85 -6.74 12.42 -4.49
CA PRO A 85 -5.85 12.60 -3.34
C PRO A 85 -6.06 11.57 -2.24
N LEU A 86 -7.32 11.21 -1.92
CA LEU A 86 -7.61 10.22 -0.88
C LEU A 86 -7.27 8.80 -1.33
N ALA A 87 -7.54 8.45 -2.58
CA ALA A 87 -7.13 7.17 -3.16
C ALA A 87 -5.59 7.03 -3.17
N ASN A 88 -4.88 8.10 -3.54
CA ASN A 88 -3.41 8.12 -3.50
C ASN A 88 -2.86 8.07 -2.07
N ALA A 89 -3.57 8.64 -1.08
CA ALA A 89 -3.20 8.50 0.32
C ALA A 89 -3.23 7.02 0.75
N PHE A 90 -4.29 6.28 0.44
CA PHE A 90 -4.33 4.83 0.71
C PHE A 90 -3.19 4.09 0.02
N ARG A 91 -2.90 4.40 -1.26
CA ARG A 91 -1.76 3.81 -1.98
C ARG A 91 -0.43 4.07 -1.25
N ARG A 92 -0.22 5.27 -0.72
CA ARG A 92 1.01 5.63 0.02
C ARG A 92 1.09 4.90 1.36
N ILE A 93 0.00 4.87 2.12
CA ILE A 93 -0.09 4.18 3.41
C ILE A 93 0.21 2.69 3.22
N LEU A 94 -0.42 2.05 2.23
CA LEU A 94 -0.22 0.62 1.94
C LEU A 94 1.23 0.27 1.59
N ILE A 95 1.98 1.19 0.97
CA ILE A 95 3.37 0.95 0.57
C ILE A 95 4.35 1.25 1.72
N ALA A 96 4.08 2.29 2.52
CA ALA A 96 5.10 2.88 3.39
C ALA A 96 4.78 2.81 4.89
N GLU A 97 3.52 2.70 5.28
CA GLU A 97 3.11 2.83 6.69
C GLU A 97 2.55 1.53 7.29
N VAL A 98 2.26 0.52 6.47
CA VAL A 98 1.87 -0.80 6.97
C VAL A 98 3.09 -1.49 7.57
N PRO A 99 3.09 -1.79 8.88
CA PRO A 99 4.24 -2.42 9.53
C PRO A 99 4.40 -3.87 9.04
N THR A 100 5.65 -4.26 8.78
CA THR A 100 6.01 -5.62 8.36
C THR A 100 7.25 -6.09 9.11
N VAL A 101 7.41 -7.41 9.25
CA VAL A 101 8.57 -8.02 9.91
C VAL A 101 9.58 -8.44 8.84
N ALA A 102 10.82 -7.98 8.98
CA ALA A 102 11.92 -8.27 8.08
C ALA A 102 13.22 -8.54 8.83
N ILE A 103 14.17 -9.21 8.17
CA ILE A 103 15.49 -9.50 8.74
C ILE A 103 16.34 -8.21 8.71
N SER A 104 16.69 -7.69 9.89
CA SER A 104 17.51 -6.46 10.02
C SER A 104 18.97 -6.75 10.42
N ARG A 105 19.20 -7.62 11.42
CA ARG A 105 20.54 -7.97 11.90
C ARG A 105 20.91 -9.38 11.47
N VAL A 106 22.02 -9.52 10.75
CA VAL A 106 22.57 -10.80 10.31
C VAL A 106 23.94 -11.01 10.96
N THR A 107 24.06 -12.03 11.81
CA THR A 107 25.33 -12.42 12.43
C THR A 107 25.94 -13.57 11.64
N ILE A 108 27.09 -13.33 11.02
CA ILE A 108 27.82 -14.33 10.23
C ILE A 108 28.93 -14.91 11.10
N TYR A 109 28.87 -16.22 11.36
CA TYR A 109 29.94 -16.94 12.08
C TYR A 109 31.07 -17.35 11.14
N GLN A 110 30.72 -17.88 9.96
CA GLN A 110 31.68 -18.31 8.96
C GLN A 110 31.00 -18.29 7.57
N ASN A 111 31.54 -17.48 6.66
CA ASN A 111 31.17 -17.53 5.25
C ASN A 111 32.42 -17.84 4.42
N THR A 112 32.42 -19.00 3.76
CA THR A 112 33.45 -19.41 2.79
C THR A 112 32.89 -19.52 1.38
N SER A 113 31.70 -18.97 1.15
CA SER A 113 31.08 -18.93 -0.18
C SER A 113 31.72 -17.83 -1.04
N VAL A 114 31.38 -17.83 -2.34
CA VAL A 114 31.82 -16.80 -3.29
C VAL A 114 31.05 -15.48 -3.09
N ILE A 115 29.89 -15.51 -2.43
CA ILE A 115 29.08 -14.32 -2.18
C ILE A 115 29.64 -13.62 -0.95
N HIS A 116 29.99 -12.36 -1.10
CA HIS A 116 30.45 -11.52 0.01
C HIS A 116 29.36 -11.33 1.06
N ASP A 117 29.79 -11.10 2.30
CA ASP A 117 28.95 -11.02 3.49
C ASP A 117 27.85 -9.95 3.38
N GLU A 118 28.19 -8.76 2.89
CA GLU A 118 27.25 -7.65 2.72
C GLU A 118 26.16 -7.95 1.70
N ASN A 119 26.54 -8.61 0.60
CA ASN A 119 25.60 -9.02 -0.44
C ASN A 119 24.68 -10.14 0.04
N LEU A 120 25.20 -11.06 0.84
CA LEU A 120 24.39 -12.13 1.45
C LEU A 120 23.40 -11.55 2.45
N ALA A 121 23.85 -10.69 3.36
CA ALA A 121 23.00 -10.04 4.36
C ALA A 121 21.90 -9.19 3.72
N HIS A 122 22.23 -8.38 2.71
CA HIS A 122 21.25 -7.57 1.98
C HIS A 122 20.17 -8.44 1.30
N ARG A 123 20.56 -9.56 0.69
CA ARG A 123 19.61 -10.49 0.08
C ARG A 123 18.70 -11.15 1.12
N LEU A 124 19.21 -11.49 2.29
CA LEU A 124 18.41 -12.05 3.39
C LEU A 124 17.41 -11.02 3.93
N GLY A 125 17.78 -9.74 4.00
CA GLY A 125 16.88 -8.66 4.43
C GLY A 125 15.64 -8.48 3.53
N LEU A 126 15.74 -8.85 2.25
CA LEU A 126 14.64 -8.74 1.28
C LEU A 126 13.75 -9.99 1.22
N VAL A 127 14.02 -11.03 2.01
CA VAL A 127 13.17 -12.22 2.05
C VAL A 127 11.93 -11.91 2.92
N PRO A 128 10.71 -11.98 2.37
CA PRO A 128 9.51 -11.75 3.16
C PRO A 128 9.29 -12.90 4.15
N ILE A 129 9.03 -12.57 5.41
CA ILE A 129 8.73 -13.54 6.45
C ILE A 129 7.22 -13.55 6.70
N LYS A 130 6.61 -14.73 6.63
CA LYS A 130 5.19 -14.91 6.97
C LYS A 130 5.04 -14.89 8.48
N PHE A 131 4.78 -13.71 9.03
CA PHE A 131 4.61 -13.49 10.47
C PHE A 131 3.66 -12.32 10.71
N GLU A 132 2.81 -12.40 11.74
CA GLU A 132 1.89 -11.32 12.08
C GLU A 132 2.62 -10.21 12.86
N PRO A 133 2.72 -8.98 12.33
CA PRO A 133 3.52 -7.92 12.94
C PRO A 133 3.00 -7.48 14.31
N ASN A 134 1.71 -7.67 14.59
CA ASN A 134 1.07 -7.26 15.83
C ASN A 134 1.46 -8.11 17.06
N LEU A 135 2.14 -9.25 16.84
CA LEU A 135 2.60 -10.12 17.91
C LEU A 135 3.91 -9.65 18.53
N LEU A 136 4.62 -8.72 17.87
CA LEU A 136 5.88 -8.17 18.33
C LEU A 136 5.70 -6.73 18.80
N GLU A 137 6.39 -6.38 19.86
CA GLU A 137 6.48 -4.99 20.30
C GLU A 137 7.44 -4.23 19.38
N VAL A 138 7.05 -3.02 18.96
CA VAL A 138 7.91 -2.17 18.15
C VAL A 138 9.13 -1.77 19.00
N LYS A 139 10.31 -2.13 18.52
CA LYS A 139 11.57 -1.78 19.16
C LYS A 139 11.75 -0.25 19.16
N THR A 140 11.89 0.34 20.35
CA THR A 140 12.05 1.80 20.54
C THR A 140 13.47 2.25 20.88
N SER A 141 14.37 1.30 21.18
CA SER A 141 15.75 1.57 21.60
C SER A 141 16.76 0.75 20.80
N ASP A 142 18.00 1.21 20.73
CA ASP A 142 19.12 0.49 20.11
C ASP A 142 19.67 -0.66 20.98
N ALA A 143 18.92 -1.07 22.00
CA ALA A 143 19.28 -2.20 22.85
C ALA A 143 19.32 -3.51 22.06
N ASP A 144 19.92 -4.56 22.64
CA ASP A 144 19.91 -5.89 22.02
C ASP A 144 18.48 -6.42 21.83
N PHE A 145 18.34 -7.34 20.89
CA PHE A 145 17.07 -7.99 20.59
C PHE A 145 16.67 -8.93 21.72
N THR A 146 15.43 -8.80 22.17
CA THR A 146 14.78 -9.61 23.19
C THR A 146 13.73 -10.53 22.57
N GLU A 147 13.08 -11.34 23.39
CA GLU A 147 12.07 -12.30 22.95
C GLU A 147 10.76 -11.64 22.50
N LYS A 148 10.47 -10.42 22.97
CA LYS A 148 9.22 -9.71 22.72
C LYS A 148 9.25 -8.86 21.45
N ASP A 149 10.43 -8.40 21.05
CA ASP A 149 10.65 -7.50 19.92
C ASP A 149 11.23 -8.22 18.69
N SER A 150 11.63 -9.50 18.81
CA SER A 150 12.36 -10.17 17.74
C SER A 150 12.11 -11.67 17.60
N ILE A 151 12.38 -12.15 16.38
CA ILE A 151 12.43 -13.57 16.02
C ILE A 151 13.80 -13.86 15.41
N MET A 152 14.33 -15.06 15.68
CA MET A 152 15.64 -15.48 15.18
C MET A 152 15.52 -16.63 14.19
N PHE A 153 16.25 -16.52 13.08
CA PHE A 153 16.42 -17.60 12.11
C PHE A 153 17.88 -18.01 12.05
N GLN A 154 18.12 -19.31 11.91
CA GLN A 154 19.44 -19.90 11.71
C GLN A 154 19.53 -20.50 10.31
N LEU A 155 20.54 -20.06 9.54
CA LEU A 155 20.91 -20.64 8.26
C LEU A 155 22.22 -21.41 8.43
N HIS A 156 22.21 -22.71 8.15
CA HIS A 156 23.42 -23.54 8.18
C HIS A 156 23.44 -24.46 6.96
N ALA A 157 24.29 -24.13 5.98
CA ALA A 157 24.45 -24.88 4.75
C ALA A 157 25.92 -25.25 4.56
N LYS A 158 26.18 -26.53 4.28
CA LYS A 158 27.52 -27.07 3.98
C LYS A 158 27.46 -27.89 2.70
N CYS A 159 28.39 -27.66 1.78
CA CYS A 159 28.51 -28.46 0.57
C CYS A 159 29.13 -29.83 0.91
N PRO A 160 28.47 -30.97 0.62
CA PRO A 160 29.05 -32.30 0.81
C PRO A 160 30.23 -32.54 -0.13
N GLN A 161 31.23 -33.30 0.32
CA GLN A 161 32.33 -33.73 -0.55
C GLN A 161 31.79 -34.64 -1.67
N GLY A 162 31.99 -34.22 -2.92
CA GLY A 162 31.52 -34.94 -4.11
C GLY A 162 30.50 -34.17 -4.96
N GLN A 163 29.92 -33.08 -4.45
CA GLN A 163 29.05 -32.20 -5.23
C GLN A 163 29.77 -30.92 -5.68
N LYS A 164 29.54 -30.51 -6.94
CA LYS A 164 30.15 -29.29 -7.50
C LYS A 164 29.50 -28.00 -6.99
N LYS A 165 28.21 -28.04 -6.65
CA LYS A 165 27.44 -26.90 -6.14
C LYS A 165 26.27 -27.35 -5.29
N VAL A 166 25.93 -26.55 -4.27
CA VAL A 166 24.69 -26.66 -3.49
C VAL A 166 23.95 -25.35 -3.60
N SER A 167 22.66 -25.42 -3.94
CA SER A 167 21.77 -24.26 -3.98
C SER A 167 21.07 -24.13 -2.63
N VAL A 168 21.21 -22.94 -2.02
CA VAL A 168 20.56 -22.59 -0.75
C VAL A 168 19.29 -21.80 -1.06
N TYR A 169 18.20 -22.15 -0.40
CA TYR A 169 16.87 -21.55 -0.60
C TYR A 169 16.32 -20.98 0.70
N SER A 170 15.29 -20.14 0.62
CA SER A 170 14.63 -19.56 1.81
C SER A 170 14.04 -20.62 2.75
N ARG A 171 13.73 -21.82 2.26
CA ARG A 171 13.30 -22.96 3.10
C ARG A 171 14.39 -23.49 4.05
N ASP A 172 15.65 -23.18 3.77
CA ASP A 172 16.78 -23.63 4.59
C ASP A 172 16.99 -22.71 5.81
N LEU A 173 16.28 -21.58 5.88
CA LEU A 173 16.16 -20.75 7.08
C LEU A 173 15.29 -21.46 8.10
N ARG A 174 15.91 -21.91 9.20
CA ARG A 174 15.20 -22.58 10.28
C ARG A 174 14.93 -21.58 11.40
N TRP A 175 13.70 -21.52 11.86
CA TRP A 175 13.38 -20.75 13.06
C TRP A 175 14.14 -21.31 14.25
N LYS A 176 14.67 -20.40 15.08
CA LYS A 176 15.35 -20.72 16.34
C LYS A 176 14.74 -19.86 17.44
N GLU A 177 14.35 -20.52 18.51
CA GLU A 177 13.70 -19.90 19.65
C GLU A 177 14.72 -19.10 20.46
N LEU A 178 14.32 -17.91 20.94
CA LEU A 178 15.10 -17.20 21.96
C LEU A 178 14.78 -17.73 23.37
N SER A 179 13.51 -18.11 23.64
CA SER A 179 13.08 -18.70 24.92
C SER A 179 11.91 -19.68 24.81
N ALA A 180 11.70 -20.43 25.90
CA ALA A 180 10.61 -21.39 26.03
C ALA A 180 9.21 -20.72 26.06
N ASP A 181 9.12 -19.47 26.52
CA ASP A 181 7.86 -18.73 26.59
C ASP A 181 7.41 -18.30 25.19
N GLN A 182 8.35 -17.90 24.32
CA GLN A 182 8.09 -17.54 22.93
C GLN A 182 7.56 -18.73 22.11
N LEU A 183 8.04 -19.93 22.43
CA LEU A 183 7.61 -21.20 21.84
C LEU A 183 6.12 -21.46 22.05
N THR A 184 5.67 -21.28 23.29
CA THR A 184 4.29 -21.55 23.69
C THR A 184 3.33 -20.52 23.09
N ALA A 185 3.76 -19.26 23.00
CA ALA A 185 2.98 -18.18 22.39
C ALA A 185 2.80 -18.35 20.87
N LEU A 186 3.82 -18.87 20.17
CA LEU A 186 3.78 -19.04 18.71
C LEU A 186 3.18 -20.38 18.26
N GLN A 187 3.19 -21.42 19.10
CA GLN A 187 2.51 -22.69 18.83
C GLN A 187 0.98 -22.63 19.02
N ALA A 188 0.47 -21.58 19.65
CA ALA A 188 -0.96 -21.35 19.85
C ALA A 188 -1.66 -20.67 18.65
N ILE A 189 -0.89 -20.34 17.61
CA ILE A 189 -1.32 -19.68 16.36
C ILE A 189 -1.31 -20.72 15.23
#